data_AF-A0A7K2VHY2-F1
#
_entry.id   AF-A0A7K2VHY2-F1
#
_cell.length_a   1.000
_cell.length_b   1.000
_cell.length_c   1.000
_cell.angle_alpha   90.00
_cell.angle_beta   90.00
_cell.angle_gamma   90.00
#
_symmetry.space_group_name_H-M   'P 1'
#
loop_
_entity.id
_entity.type
_entity.pdbx_description
1 polymer ?
#
loop_
_entity_poly.entity_id
_entity_poly.type
_entity_poly.pdbx_seq_one_letter_code
_entity_poly.pdbx_strand_id
1 'polypeptide(L)'
;PILPIVTVPDLDAAVDFINDRNKPLALYVFTDSDTTRDRIAAETSSGGLGHGLPLAHLTVSDLPFGGVGESGMGSYHGHYSLETFSHRKAVLSKPLA
;
A
#
# COMPACT_ATOMS: atom_id res chain seq x y z
N PRO A 1 9.75 21.10 9.45
CA PRO A 1 8.67 20.51 10.29
C PRO A 1 7.35 21.26 10.06
N ILE A 2 6.73 21.03 8.91
CA ILE A 2 5.50 21.72 8.49
C ILE A 2 4.44 20.64 8.27
N LEU A 3 3.26 20.81 8.88
CA LEU A 3 2.13 19.90 8.76
C LEU A 3 0.89 20.70 8.34
N PRO A 4 0.59 20.80 7.03
CA PRO A 4 -0.61 21.49 6.57
C PRO A 4 -1.87 20.68 6.93
N ILE A 5 -2.91 21.38 7.35
CA ILE A 5 -4.23 20.81 7.62
C ILE A 5 -5.18 21.27 6.52
N VAL A 6 -5.70 20.32 5.75
CA VAL A 6 -6.73 20.57 4.72
C VAL A 6 -8.02 19.93 5.22
N THR A 7 -9.01 20.75 5.52
CA THR A 7 -10.33 20.27 5.94
C THR A 7 -11.17 19.91 4.72
N VAL A 8 -11.88 18.79 4.81
CA VAL A 8 -12.86 18.32 3.82
C VAL A 8 -14.22 18.13 4.51
N PRO A 9 -15.35 18.28 3.81
CA PRO A 9 -16.67 18.22 4.43
C PRO A 9 -17.06 16.82 4.92
N ASP A 10 -16.60 15.77 4.24
CA ASP A 10 -16.98 14.38 4.50
C ASP A 10 -15.94 13.39 3.94
N LEU A 11 -16.24 12.10 4.08
CA LEU A 11 -15.39 11.00 3.60
C LEU A 11 -15.28 10.97 2.08
N ASP A 12 -16.37 11.26 1.36
CA ASP A 12 -16.40 11.20 -0.10
C ASP A 12 -15.46 12.26 -0.68
N ALA A 13 -15.53 13.49 -0.16
CA ALA A 13 -14.60 14.55 -0.51
C ALA A 13 -13.15 14.23 -0.15
N ALA A 14 -12.90 13.47 0.92
CA ALA A 14 -11.56 13.01 1.27
C ALA A 14 -11.02 11.99 0.25
N VAL A 15 -11.85 11.02 -0.15
CA VAL A 15 -11.53 10.00 -1.16
C VAL A 15 -11.25 10.66 -2.50
N ASP A 16 -12.12 11.58 -2.95
CA ASP A 16 -11.94 12.33 -4.19
C ASP A 16 -10.65 13.16 -4.16
N PHE A 17 -10.36 13.82 -3.04
CA PHE A 17 -9.12 14.57 -2.87
C PHE A 17 -7.88 13.68 -2.99
N ILE A 18 -7.90 12.47 -2.44
CA ILE A 18 -6.79 11.53 -2.56
C ILE A 18 -6.64 11.05 -4.01
N ASN A 19 -7.75 10.69 -4.66
CA ASN A 19 -7.77 10.09 -6.00
C ASN A 19 -7.45 11.08 -7.13
N ASP A 20 -7.67 12.39 -6.92
CA ASP A 20 -7.29 13.44 -7.87
C ASP A 20 -5.76 13.72 -7.89
N ARG A 21 -4.98 12.95 -7.12
CA ARG A 21 -3.52 13.08 -7.01
C ARG A 21 -2.82 11.79 -7.37
N ASN A 22 -1.52 11.90 -7.62
CA ASN A 22 -0.64 10.76 -7.79
C ASN A 22 -0.73 9.82 -6.58
N LYS A 23 -0.78 8.52 -6.86
CA LYS A 23 -0.90 7.47 -5.83
C LYS A 23 0.25 7.56 -4.82
N PRO A 24 -0.05 7.75 -3.53
CA PRO A 24 0.99 7.93 -2.52
C PRO A 24 1.64 6.60 -2.14
N LEU A 25 2.86 6.67 -1.62
CA LEU A 25 3.55 5.50 -1.07
C LEU A 25 2.83 4.95 0.18
N ALA A 26 2.35 5.84 1.04
CA ALA A 26 1.63 5.48 2.25
C ALA A 26 0.39 6.36 2.43
N LEU A 27 -0.72 5.74 2.83
CA LEU A 27 -1.94 6.39 3.28
C LEU A 27 -2.21 6.02 4.73
N TYR A 28 -2.62 7.00 5.54
CA TYR A 28 -2.92 6.79 6.96
C TYR A 28 -4.33 7.25 7.29
N VAL A 29 -5.07 6.40 8.01
CA VAL A 29 -6.44 6.67 8.42
C VAL A 29 -6.56 6.55 9.94
N PHE A 30 -7.16 7.55 10.56
CA PHE A 30 -7.47 7.56 11.99
C PHE A 30 -8.99 7.57 12.14
N THR A 31 -9.56 6.41 12.47
CA THR A 31 -11.00 6.23 12.67
C THR A 31 -11.28 4.96 13.47
N ASP A 32 -12.36 4.96 14.24
CA ASP A 32 -12.92 3.77 14.91
C ASP A 32 -14.05 3.11 14.09
N SER A 33 -14.45 3.73 12.97
CA SER A 33 -15.48 3.17 12.08
C SER A 33 -14.89 2.17 11.10
N ASP A 34 -15.24 0.89 11.25
CA ASP A 34 -14.82 -0.15 10.31
C ASP A 34 -15.36 0.12 8.90
N THR A 35 -16.60 0.62 8.78
CA THR A 35 -17.15 1.07 7.49
C THR A 35 -16.24 2.12 6.82
N THR A 36 -15.70 3.07 7.57
CA THR A 36 -14.78 4.08 7.01
C THR A 36 -13.46 3.45 6.58
N ARG A 37 -12.93 2.48 7.34
CA ARG A 37 -11.69 1.77 6.99
C ARG A 37 -11.86 0.99 5.69
N ASP A 38 -12.93 0.22 5.60
CA ASP A 38 -13.25 -0.62 4.43
C ASP A 38 -13.43 0.24 3.18
N ARG A 39 -14.15 1.37 3.30
CA ARG A 39 -14.34 2.32 2.20
C ARG A 39 -13.01 2.92 1.73
N ILE A 40 -12.16 3.43 2.63
CA ILE A 40 -10.86 3.97 2.22
C ILE A 40 -10.01 2.90 1.51
N ALA A 41 -9.99 1.67 2.04
CA ALA A 41 -9.24 0.57 1.45
C ALA A 41 -9.75 0.19 0.05
N ALA A 42 -11.07 0.21 -0.16
CA ALA A 42 -11.69 -0.16 -1.42
C ALA A 42 -11.66 0.97 -2.48
N GLU A 43 -11.73 2.23 -2.04
CA GLU A 43 -11.96 3.38 -2.93
C GLU A 43 -10.68 4.18 -3.22
N THR A 44 -9.53 3.83 -2.63
CA THR A 44 -8.24 4.49 -2.88
C THR A 44 -7.14 3.50 -3.25
N SER A 45 -6.01 4.01 -3.77
CA SER A 45 -4.84 3.19 -4.14
C SER A 45 -3.55 3.82 -3.60
N SER A 46 -2.77 3.04 -2.86
CA SER A 46 -1.49 3.46 -2.26
C SER A 46 -0.54 2.26 -2.14
N GLY A 47 0.74 2.52 -1.89
CA GLY A 47 1.73 1.45 -1.64
C GLY A 47 1.46 0.68 -0.35
N GLY A 48 1.01 1.38 0.69
CA GLY A 48 0.56 0.78 1.94
C GLY A 48 -0.49 1.64 2.66
N LEU A 49 -1.41 0.99 3.35
CA LEU A 49 -2.48 1.61 4.14
C LEU A 49 -2.28 1.27 5.62
N GLY A 50 -2.09 2.29 6.46
CA GLY A 50 -1.96 2.15 7.90
C GLY A 50 -3.13 2.76 8.66
N HIS A 51 -3.62 2.06 9.69
CA HIS A 51 -4.69 2.56 10.56
C HIS A 51 -4.13 2.93 11.94
N GLY A 52 -4.38 4.15 12.40
CA GLY A 52 -4.06 4.60 13.76
C GLY A 52 -2.58 4.75 14.12
N LEU A 53 -1.66 4.26 13.27
CA LEU A 53 -0.22 4.28 13.56
C LEU A 53 0.62 4.47 12.28
N PRO A 54 1.12 5.70 12.03
CA PRO A 54 2.02 5.95 10.92
C PRO A 54 3.34 5.19 11.06
N LEU A 55 3.98 4.88 9.92
CA LEU A 55 5.30 4.22 9.81
C LEU A 55 5.41 2.79 10.34
N ALA A 56 4.52 2.30 11.21
CA ALA A 56 4.66 0.97 11.80
C ALA A 56 4.63 -0.19 10.79
N HIS A 57 3.96 -0.01 9.64
CA HIS A 57 3.98 -1.03 8.59
C HIS A 57 5.39 -1.30 8.03
N LEU A 58 6.32 -0.34 8.15
CA LEU A 58 7.71 -0.49 7.72
C LEU A 58 8.51 -1.45 8.60
N THR A 59 8.07 -1.69 9.83
CA THR A 59 8.79 -2.56 10.79
C THR A 59 8.31 -4.01 10.74
N VAL A 60 7.29 -4.32 9.95
CA VAL A 60 6.72 -5.67 9.84
C VAL A 60 7.33 -6.36 8.62
N SER A 61 8.25 -7.29 8.84
CA SER A 61 8.98 -7.99 7.76
C SER A 61 8.08 -8.79 6.81
N ASP A 62 6.90 -9.18 7.27
CA ASP A 62 5.94 -10.00 6.52
C ASP A 62 5.00 -9.16 5.64
N LEU A 63 5.06 -7.83 5.76
CA LEU A 63 4.38 -6.92 4.85
C LEU A 63 5.33 -6.51 3.72
N PRO A 64 4.90 -6.63 2.45
CA PRO A 64 5.68 -6.10 1.34
C PRO A 64 5.70 -4.58 1.43
N PHE A 65 6.89 -3.99 1.30
CA PHE A 65 7.05 -2.54 1.21
C PHE A 65 7.39 -2.16 -0.23
N GLY A 66 6.53 -1.35 -0.84
CA GLY A 66 6.61 -1.00 -2.25
C GLY A 66 5.61 0.09 -2.62
N GLY A 67 5.84 0.74 -3.76
CA GLY A 67 4.94 1.75 -4.31
C GLY A 67 3.99 1.18 -5.36
N VAL A 68 3.06 2.02 -5.80
CA VAL A 68 2.17 1.76 -6.92
C VAL A 68 1.99 3.03 -7.76
N GLY A 69 2.07 2.90 -9.08
CA GLY A 69 2.04 4.06 -9.99
C GLY A 69 3.17 5.02 -9.69
N GLU A 70 2.82 6.26 -9.37
CA GLU A 70 3.79 7.37 -9.32
C GLU A 70 4.65 7.33 -8.05
N SER A 71 4.25 6.52 -7.07
CA SER A 71 5.07 6.21 -5.88
C SER A 71 6.08 5.09 -6.10
N GLY A 72 6.02 4.35 -7.21
CA GLY A 72 6.99 3.31 -7.56
C GLY A 72 6.38 2.02 -8.09
N MET A 73 7.23 1.01 -8.26
CA MET A 73 6.86 -0.35 -8.66
C MET A 73 7.66 -1.40 -7.90
N GLY A 74 7.12 -2.61 -7.84
CA GLY A 74 7.72 -3.73 -7.11
C GLY A 74 7.65 -3.53 -5.59
N SER A 75 8.16 -4.51 -4.86
CA SER A 75 8.18 -4.49 -3.40
C SER A 75 9.33 -5.33 -2.86
N TYR A 76 9.74 -5.05 -1.63
CA TYR A 76 10.73 -5.85 -0.90
C TYR A 76 10.31 -5.94 0.59
N HIS A 77 11.25 -6.31 1.46
CA HIS A 77 11.11 -6.77 2.85
C HIS A 77 11.01 -8.29 2.98
N GLY A 78 11.65 -8.82 4.04
CA GLY A 78 11.59 -10.23 4.42
C GLY A 78 11.70 -11.17 3.23
N HIS A 79 10.68 -12.01 3.06
CA HIS A 79 10.56 -12.96 1.96
C HIS A 79 10.49 -12.27 0.58
N TYR A 80 9.79 -11.15 0.46
CA TYR A 80 9.62 -10.41 -0.80
C TYR A 80 10.96 -9.88 -1.34
N SER A 81 11.93 -9.56 -0.49
CA SER A 81 13.28 -9.25 -0.94
C SER A 81 13.92 -10.43 -1.68
N LEU A 82 13.76 -11.65 -1.16
CA LEU A 82 14.29 -12.85 -1.83
C LEU A 82 13.59 -13.06 -3.17
N GLU A 83 12.27 -12.88 -3.24
CA GLU A 83 11.52 -12.96 -4.49
C GLU A 83 12.00 -11.93 -5.51
N THR A 84 12.16 -10.67 -5.09
CA THR A 84 12.55 -9.53 -5.94
C THR A 84 13.98 -9.66 -6.47
N PHE A 85 14.91 -10.19 -5.68
CA PHE A 85 16.32 -10.35 -6.08
C PHE A 85 16.64 -11.74 -6.63
N SER A 86 15.64 -12.58 -6.89
CA SER A 86 15.81 -13.92 -7.45
C SER A 86 15.08 -14.08 -8.79
N HIS A 87 15.61 -14.95 -9.65
CA HIS A 87 14.90 -15.40 -10.84
C HIS A 87 14.11 -16.69 -10.52
N ARG A 88 12.78 -16.61 -10.61
CA ARG A 88 11.87 -17.78 -10.48
C ARG A 88 11.88 -18.62 -11.75
N LYS A 89 12.86 -19.53 -11.86
CA LYS A 89 13.02 -20.41 -13.02
C LYS A 89 11.91 -21.48 -13.09
N ALA A 90 11.06 -21.40 -14.10
CA ALA A 90 10.10 -22.46 -14.41
C ALA A 90 10.81 -23.72 -14.93
N VAL A 91 10.44 -24.90 -14.42
CA VAL A 91 10.95 -26.20 -14.86
C VAL A 91 9.77 -27.15 -15.04
N LEU A 92 9.62 -27.70 -16.25
CA LEU A 92 8.63 -28.72 -16.58
C LEU A 92 9.36 -29.98 -17.05
N SER A 93 8.95 -31.14 -16.56
CA SER A 93 9.49 -32.43 -16.97
C SER A 93 8.36 -33.37 -17.36
N LYS A 94 8.49 -34.02 -18.52
CA LYS A 94 7.60 -35.09 -18.98
C LYS A 94 8.44 -36.38 -19.10
N PRO A 95 7.99 -37.51 -18.51
CA PRO A 95 8.65 -38.80 -18.70
C PRO A 95 8.79 -39.19 -20.18
N LEU A 96 9.92 -39.80 -20.52
CA LEU A 96 10.26 -40.20 -21.91
C LEU A 96 9.79 -41.62 -22.28
N ALA A 97 9.14 -42.32 -21.35
CA ALA A 97 8.58 -43.67 -21.54
C ALA A 97 7.05 -43.62 -21.46
#